data_AF-A0AA35UAB8-F1
#
_entry.id   AF-A0AA35UAB8-F1
#
_cell.length_a   1.000
_cell.length_b   1.000
_cell.length_c   1.000
_cell.angle_alpha   90.00
_cell.angle_beta   90.00
_cell.angle_gamma   90.00
#
_symmetry.space_group_name_H-M   'P 1'
#
loop_
_entity.id
_entity.type
_entity.pdbx_description
1 polymer ?
#
loop_
_entity_poly.entity_id
_entity_poly.type
_entity_poly.pdbx_seq_one_letter_code
_entity_poly.pdbx_strand_id
1 'polypeptide(L)'
;MAALLYRSVTFKCDLVSALTPGTAPPYGFALRACGMAETASAAAVTGTAQSGSTTTTLKLAAAASSIDGVYVGARVRITGGAGSGQSATIIGYVGSTKVATVDRPWTVTPDATSLYSVDPFVRYNPVSDILTMESATFYYNEGNQVRHKLLGCRGNVKIDASAKDTGMLDFELIGLYGGVADAAETGVAVSNWVDPWEVGYGRTYGQVFGKPLTGGASGLQMGKFSLDLGQKAAYRSVVGYQGVIITDRAASGSLTLDATTVAQFDPWTLIAGNGTGAIGIEQPDSNNGSVRIDVPKAAPTEIDYGDDQGISTNTIQFDCQRALGNDEVFITCR
;
A
#
# COMPACT_ATOMS: atom_id res chain seq x y z
N MET A 1 25.02 33.27 12.62
CA MET A 1 23.97 32.23 12.65
C MET A 1 24.37 31.15 11.67
N ALA A 2 24.51 29.89 12.10
CA ALA A 2 24.75 28.80 11.16
C ALA A 2 23.53 28.69 10.24
N ALA A 3 23.72 28.86 8.94
CA ALA A 3 22.70 28.51 7.97
C ALA A 3 22.29 27.06 8.26
N LEU A 4 21.00 26.82 8.49
CA LEU A 4 20.47 25.46 8.65
C LEU A 4 21.01 24.61 7.47
N LEU A 5 21.69 23.50 7.75
CA LEU A 5 22.37 22.69 6.73
C LEU A 5 21.41 21.74 5.99
N TYR A 6 20.20 21.56 6.54
CA TYR A 6 19.10 20.78 5.96
C TYR A 6 17.78 21.55 6.00
N ARG A 7 16.80 21.16 5.19
CA ARG A 7 15.42 21.67 5.21
C ARG A 7 14.43 20.52 5.09
N SER A 8 13.18 20.78 5.46
CA SER A 8 12.05 19.90 5.20
C SER A 8 11.39 20.20 3.86
N VAL A 9 10.78 19.17 3.28
CA VAL A 9 9.80 19.27 2.20
C VAL A 9 8.62 18.40 2.58
N THR A 10 7.42 18.99 2.50
CA THR A 10 6.17 18.30 2.80
C THR A 10 5.20 18.54 1.66
N PHE A 11 4.55 17.49 1.20
CA PHE A 11 3.50 17.60 0.19
C PHE A 11 2.56 16.42 0.29
N LYS A 12 1.35 16.62 -0.22
CA LYS A 12 0.34 15.57 -0.32
C LYS A 12 0.07 15.26 -1.78
N CYS A 13 -0.29 14.02 -2.07
CA CYS A 13 -0.81 13.63 -3.37
C CYS A 13 -1.87 12.55 -3.23
N ASP A 14 -2.71 12.43 -4.24
CA ASP A 14 -3.75 11.40 -4.26
C ASP A 14 -3.15 9.98 -4.34
N LEU A 15 -3.82 9.05 -3.65
CA LEU A 15 -3.54 7.63 -3.65
C LEU A 15 -4.13 6.99 -4.92
N VAL A 16 -3.45 7.20 -6.05
CA VAL A 16 -3.89 6.73 -7.37
C VAL A 16 -2.84 5.82 -8.03
N SER A 17 -3.29 4.98 -8.97
CA SER A 17 -2.38 4.20 -9.82
C SER A 17 -1.78 5.08 -10.94
N ALA A 18 -0.92 4.48 -11.77
CA ALA A 18 -0.45 5.12 -13.00
C ALA A 18 -1.45 4.89 -14.14
N LEU A 19 -1.46 5.78 -15.14
CA LEU A 19 -2.32 5.62 -16.33
C LEU A 19 -2.08 4.33 -17.13
N THR A 20 -0.87 3.77 -17.08
CA THR A 20 -0.53 2.51 -17.75
C THR A 20 -0.30 1.40 -16.72
N PRO A 21 -1.03 0.28 -16.78
CA PRO A 21 -0.83 -0.85 -15.86
C PRO A 21 0.62 -1.33 -15.82
N GLY A 22 1.12 -1.66 -14.62
CA GLY A 22 2.51 -2.09 -14.41
C GLY A 22 3.55 -0.97 -14.52
N THR A 23 3.14 0.29 -14.67
CA THR A 23 4.01 1.47 -14.59
C THR A 23 3.99 2.03 -13.17
N ALA A 24 5.14 2.52 -12.70
CA ALA A 24 5.23 3.12 -11.38
C ALA A 24 4.31 4.35 -11.27
N PRO A 25 3.56 4.51 -10.16
CA PRO A 25 2.77 5.71 -9.91
C PRO A 25 3.66 6.97 -9.90
N PRO A 26 3.09 8.14 -10.21
CA PRO A 26 3.84 9.41 -10.22
C PRO A 26 4.60 9.73 -8.92
N TYR A 27 4.06 9.30 -7.77
CA TYR A 27 4.68 9.48 -6.45
C TYR A 27 5.68 8.37 -6.06
N GLY A 28 5.94 7.40 -6.93
CA GLY A 28 6.77 6.23 -6.62
C GLY A 28 8.18 6.60 -6.14
N PHE A 29 8.77 7.65 -6.69
CA PHE A 29 10.08 8.16 -6.25
C PHE A 29 10.07 8.63 -4.78
N ALA A 30 8.94 9.18 -4.31
CA ALA A 30 8.80 9.65 -2.94
C ALA A 30 8.62 8.46 -1.97
N LEU A 31 7.88 7.43 -2.36
CA LEU A 31 7.81 6.17 -1.60
C LEU A 31 9.20 5.55 -1.43
N ARG A 32 10.01 5.54 -2.50
CA ARG A 32 11.40 5.03 -2.42
C ARG A 32 12.28 5.87 -1.51
N ALA A 33 12.13 7.20 -1.52
CA ALA A 33 12.78 8.10 -0.56
C ALA A 33 12.30 7.89 0.89
N CYS A 34 11.11 7.33 1.09
CA CYS A 34 10.57 6.94 2.39
C CYS A 34 10.91 5.49 2.78
N GLY A 35 11.99 4.91 2.22
CA GLY A 35 12.51 3.61 2.64
C GLY A 35 11.72 2.42 2.12
N MET A 36 11.09 2.55 0.96
CA MET A 36 10.40 1.46 0.26
C MET A 36 11.18 1.02 -1.00
N ALA A 37 11.15 -0.26 -1.32
CA ALA A 37 11.68 -0.82 -2.56
C ALA A 37 10.55 -1.11 -3.53
N GLU A 38 10.73 -0.69 -4.78
CA GLU A 38 9.79 -0.93 -5.87
C GLU A 38 10.06 -2.28 -6.55
N THR A 39 9.00 -2.99 -6.89
CA THR A 39 9.04 -4.19 -7.73
C THR A 39 7.88 -4.13 -8.71
N ALA A 40 8.19 -4.11 -10.01
CA ALA A 40 7.19 -4.02 -11.06
C ALA A 40 7.04 -5.34 -11.85
N SER A 41 5.80 -5.70 -12.16
CA SER A 41 5.44 -6.69 -13.17
C SER A 41 4.75 -5.97 -14.31
N ALA A 42 5.47 -5.78 -15.42
CA ALA A 42 4.99 -4.98 -16.56
C ALA A 42 4.03 -5.71 -17.50
N ALA A 43 3.89 -7.03 -17.37
CA ALA A 43 3.04 -7.84 -18.24
C ALA A 43 2.12 -8.76 -17.44
N ALA A 44 0.93 -9.00 -17.99
CA ALA A 44 0.00 -9.96 -17.43
C ALA A 44 0.56 -11.38 -17.56
N VAL A 45 0.40 -12.19 -16.51
CA VAL A 45 0.75 -13.61 -16.54
C VAL A 45 -0.53 -14.41 -16.72
N THR A 46 -0.69 -14.99 -17.91
CA THR A 46 -1.88 -15.78 -18.27
C THR A 46 -1.55 -17.26 -18.30
N GLY A 47 -2.58 -18.09 -18.14
CA GLY A 47 -2.44 -19.53 -18.25
C GLY A 47 -3.73 -20.27 -17.94
N THR A 48 -3.66 -21.60 -18.01
CA THR A 48 -4.70 -22.50 -17.51
C THR A 48 -4.26 -23.00 -16.14
N ALA A 49 -5.15 -22.92 -15.16
CA ALA A 49 -4.89 -23.42 -13.82
C ALA A 49 -4.66 -24.94 -13.84
N GLN A 50 -3.93 -25.44 -12.84
CA GLN A 50 -3.74 -26.88 -12.65
C GLN A 50 -4.72 -27.43 -11.62
N SER A 51 -4.88 -28.76 -11.60
CA SER A 51 -5.61 -29.44 -10.52
C SER A 51 -4.95 -29.17 -9.15
N GLY A 52 -5.76 -29.00 -8.11
CA GLY A 52 -5.31 -28.73 -6.73
C GLY A 52 -5.54 -27.31 -6.22
N SER A 53 -6.30 -26.48 -6.95
CA SER A 53 -6.91 -25.27 -6.41
C SER A 53 -7.93 -25.61 -5.32
N THR A 54 -8.11 -24.70 -4.36
CA THR A 54 -9.11 -24.82 -3.28
C THR A 54 -9.99 -23.58 -3.26
N THR A 55 -10.92 -23.48 -2.31
CA THR A 55 -11.70 -22.25 -2.15
C THR A 55 -10.82 -21.02 -1.86
N THR A 56 -9.61 -21.18 -1.30
CA THR A 56 -8.73 -20.05 -0.94
C THR A 56 -7.41 -20.04 -1.72
N THR A 57 -7.25 -20.93 -2.70
CA THR A 57 -6.02 -21.02 -3.49
C THR A 57 -6.31 -21.24 -4.97
N LEU A 58 -5.42 -20.73 -5.81
CA LEU A 58 -5.36 -21.00 -7.24
C LEU A 58 -4.00 -21.60 -7.57
N LYS A 59 -3.98 -22.80 -8.16
CA LYS A 59 -2.73 -23.39 -8.67
C LYS A 59 -2.48 -22.92 -10.10
N LEU A 60 -1.44 -22.10 -10.27
CA LEU A 60 -1.07 -21.51 -11.56
C LEU A 60 -0.45 -22.56 -12.50
N ALA A 61 -0.29 -22.19 -13.76
CA ALA A 61 0.33 -23.03 -14.78
C ALA A 61 1.78 -23.40 -14.41
N ALA A 62 2.27 -24.53 -14.94
CA ALA A 62 3.62 -25.03 -14.67
C ALA A 62 4.73 -24.00 -14.96
N ALA A 63 4.52 -23.16 -15.97
CA ALA A 63 5.46 -22.12 -16.41
C ALA A 63 5.45 -20.85 -15.53
N ALA A 64 4.55 -20.75 -14.54
CA ALA A 64 4.53 -19.61 -13.63
C ALA A 64 5.85 -19.52 -12.83
N SER A 65 6.20 -18.32 -12.36
CA SER A 65 7.50 -18.05 -11.72
C SER A 65 7.80 -19.00 -10.56
N SER A 66 9.07 -19.40 -10.40
CA SER A 66 9.56 -20.23 -9.29
C SER A 66 9.96 -19.42 -8.06
N ILE A 67 9.83 -18.10 -8.11
CA ILE A 67 10.21 -17.21 -7.02
C ILE A 67 9.02 -17.06 -6.07
N ASP A 68 9.24 -17.34 -4.78
CA ASP A 68 8.23 -17.13 -3.75
C ASP A 68 7.83 -15.65 -3.64
N GLY A 69 6.56 -15.40 -3.36
CA GLY A 69 6.04 -14.05 -3.15
C GLY A 69 5.99 -13.14 -4.38
N VAL A 70 6.43 -13.61 -5.56
CA VAL A 70 6.56 -12.78 -6.77
C VAL A 70 5.22 -12.22 -7.27
N TYR A 71 4.11 -12.92 -7.02
CA TYR A 71 2.76 -12.46 -7.39
C TYR A 71 1.97 -11.87 -6.21
N VAL A 72 2.55 -11.77 -5.01
CA VAL A 72 1.85 -11.20 -3.85
C VAL A 72 1.55 -9.72 -4.11
N GLY A 73 0.31 -9.30 -3.84
CA GLY A 73 -0.21 -7.99 -4.18
C GLY A 73 -0.81 -7.91 -5.59
N ALA A 74 -0.60 -8.89 -6.46
CA ALA A 74 -1.22 -8.90 -7.78
C ALA A 74 -2.70 -9.29 -7.71
N ARG A 75 -3.52 -8.73 -8.59
CA ARG A 75 -4.89 -9.19 -8.83
C ARG A 75 -4.86 -10.38 -9.79
N VAL A 76 -5.60 -11.43 -9.46
CA VAL A 76 -5.85 -12.56 -10.37
C VAL A 76 -7.32 -12.60 -10.77
N ARG A 77 -7.56 -12.76 -12.07
CA ARG A 77 -8.87 -12.86 -12.70
C ARG A 77 -9.03 -14.22 -13.35
N ILE A 78 -10.18 -14.87 -13.14
CA ILE A 78 -10.55 -16.06 -13.90
C ILE A 78 -11.30 -15.60 -15.15
N THR A 79 -10.74 -15.89 -16.31
CA THR A 79 -11.18 -15.38 -17.63
C THR A 79 -11.96 -16.42 -18.44
N GLY A 80 -11.99 -17.67 -18.00
CA GLY A 80 -12.74 -18.76 -18.62
C GLY A 80 -12.77 -20.01 -17.76
N GLY A 81 -13.61 -20.99 -18.11
CA GLY A 81 -13.76 -22.24 -17.35
C GLY A 81 -14.49 -22.08 -16.02
N ALA A 82 -14.26 -23.02 -15.09
CA ALA A 82 -14.87 -22.98 -13.77
C ALA A 82 -14.50 -21.70 -13.01
N GLY A 83 -15.50 -20.99 -12.47
CA GLY A 83 -15.29 -19.75 -11.73
C GLY A 83 -14.97 -18.51 -12.57
N SER A 84 -15.18 -18.56 -13.89
CA SER A 84 -15.04 -17.40 -14.79
C SER A 84 -15.82 -16.17 -14.30
N GLY A 85 -15.20 -15.00 -14.44
CA GLY A 85 -15.74 -13.71 -13.98
C GLY A 85 -15.37 -13.35 -12.55
N GLN A 86 -14.83 -14.28 -11.76
CA GLN A 86 -14.34 -13.99 -10.41
C GLN A 86 -12.94 -13.37 -10.44
N SER A 87 -12.64 -12.52 -9.46
CA SER A 87 -11.30 -12.00 -9.21
C SER A 87 -10.99 -11.96 -7.72
N ALA A 88 -9.70 -12.07 -7.38
CA ALA A 88 -9.21 -11.94 -6.01
C ALA A 88 -7.78 -11.39 -6.02
N THR A 89 -7.31 -10.92 -4.87
CA THR A 89 -5.91 -10.50 -4.69
C THR A 89 -5.09 -11.67 -4.18
N ILE A 90 -3.91 -11.87 -4.75
CA ILE A 90 -2.92 -12.84 -4.26
C ILE A 90 -2.25 -12.26 -3.01
N ILE A 91 -2.41 -12.93 -1.86
CA ILE A 91 -1.79 -12.55 -0.57
C ILE A 91 -0.64 -13.47 -0.18
N GLY A 92 -0.47 -14.59 -0.87
CA GLY A 92 0.64 -15.51 -0.70
C GLY A 92 0.94 -16.22 -2.01
N TYR A 93 2.20 -16.53 -2.29
CA TYR A 93 2.57 -17.33 -3.45
C TYR A 93 3.79 -18.18 -3.14
N VAL A 94 3.67 -19.48 -3.36
CA VAL A 94 4.78 -20.45 -3.23
C VAL A 94 5.22 -20.87 -4.63
N GLY A 95 6.38 -20.40 -5.06
CA GLY A 95 6.92 -20.57 -6.40
C GLY A 95 7.35 -22.00 -6.72
N SER A 96 7.67 -22.81 -5.70
CA SER A 96 7.96 -24.23 -5.89
C SER A 96 6.71 -25.06 -6.24
N THR A 97 5.56 -24.73 -5.65
CA THR A 97 4.29 -25.44 -5.88
C THR A 97 3.37 -24.75 -6.88
N LYS A 98 3.68 -23.51 -7.27
CA LYS A 98 2.87 -22.62 -8.13
C LYS A 98 1.51 -22.29 -7.52
N VAL A 99 1.39 -22.34 -6.20
CA VAL A 99 0.13 -22.10 -5.50
C VAL A 99 0.06 -20.64 -5.05
N ALA A 100 -0.93 -19.91 -5.57
CA ALA A 100 -1.31 -18.59 -5.10
C ALA A 100 -2.42 -18.72 -4.04
N THR A 101 -2.25 -18.08 -2.89
CA THR A 101 -3.28 -17.93 -1.86
C THR A 101 -3.97 -16.58 -2.05
N VAL A 102 -5.30 -16.55 -1.98
CA VAL A 102 -6.09 -15.34 -2.24
C VAL A 102 -6.75 -14.76 -1.00
N ASP A 103 -7.04 -13.46 -1.02
CA ASP A 103 -7.56 -12.70 0.11
C ASP A 103 -9.00 -13.04 0.53
N ARG A 104 -9.76 -13.67 -0.36
CA ARG A 104 -11.14 -14.09 -0.11
C ARG A 104 -11.44 -15.43 -0.78
N PRO A 105 -12.33 -16.25 -0.21
CA PRO A 105 -12.72 -17.50 -0.83
C PRO A 105 -13.39 -17.27 -2.21
N TRP A 106 -13.08 -18.14 -3.16
CA TRP A 106 -13.81 -18.26 -4.41
C TRP A 106 -15.22 -18.78 -4.15
N THR A 107 -16.25 -18.15 -4.73
CA THR A 107 -17.62 -18.65 -4.70
C THR A 107 -17.74 -19.96 -5.48
N VAL A 108 -17.09 -20.02 -6.64
CA VAL A 108 -16.89 -21.25 -7.42
C VAL A 108 -15.40 -21.53 -7.46
N THR A 109 -14.97 -22.66 -6.88
CA THR A 109 -13.56 -23.04 -6.84
C THR A 109 -13.03 -23.25 -8.28
N PRO A 110 -11.97 -22.53 -8.71
CA PRO A 110 -11.33 -22.76 -9.99
C PRO A 110 -10.77 -24.19 -10.08
N ASP A 111 -10.72 -24.75 -11.28
CA ASP A 111 -10.22 -26.10 -11.54
C ASP A 111 -9.22 -26.12 -12.72
N ALA A 112 -8.87 -27.32 -13.19
CA ALA A 112 -7.91 -27.48 -14.29
C ALA A 112 -8.41 -26.97 -15.66
N THR A 113 -9.67 -26.52 -15.77
CA THR A 113 -10.23 -25.88 -16.97
C THR A 113 -10.23 -24.35 -16.87
N SER A 114 -9.97 -23.79 -15.69
CA SER A 114 -10.02 -22.36 -15.43
C SER A 114 -8.87 -21.64 -16.14
N LEU A 115 -9.21 -20.73 -17.05
CA LEU A 115 -8.25 -19.79 -17.62
C LEU A 115 -8.09 -18.61 -16.66
N TYR A 116 -6.86 -18.13 -16.46
CA TYR A 116 -6.58 -17.02 -15.57
C TYR A 116 -5.69 -15.96 -16.21
N SER A 117 -5.75 -14.76 -15.64
CA SER A 117 -4.82 -13.64 -15.87
C SER A 117 -4.42 -13.05 -14.52
N VAL A 118 -3.13 -13.03 -14.22
CA VAL A 118 -2.54 -12.22 -13.15
C VAL A 118 -2.17 -10.88 -13.75
N ASP A 119 -2.71 -9.80 -13.19
CA ASP A 119 -2.60 -8.46 -13.75
C ASP A 119 -1.21 -7.86 -13.52
N PRO A 120 -0.73 -6.97 -14.42
CA PRO A 120 0.44 -6.13 -14.16
C PRO A 120 0.27 -5.35 -12.86
N PHE A 121 1.37 -5.08 -12.16
CA PHE A 121 1.33 -4.32 -10.91
C PHE A 121 2.69 -3.70 -10.61
N VAL A 122 2.70 -2.70 -9.73
CA VAL A 122 3.91 -2.16 -9.09
C VAL A 122 3.72 -2.22 -7.59
N ARG A 123 4.61 -2.94 -6.91
CA ARG A 123 4.56 -3.13 -5.46
C ARG A 123 5.70 -2.40 -4.78
N TYR A 124 5.41 -1.83 -3.61
CA TYR A 124 6.36 -1.20 -2.72
C TYR A 124 6.39 -1.97 -1.40
N ASN A 125 7.57 -2.43 -1.02
CA ASN A 125 7.81 -3.12 0.24
C ASN A 125 8.80 -2.30 1.08
N PRO A 126 8.69 -2.29 2.41
CA PRO A 126 9.69 -1.66 3.25
C PRO A 126 11.09 -2.24 3.02
N VAL A 127 12.10 -1.43 3.30
CA VAL A 127 13.52 -1.83 3.23
C VAL A 127 14.13 -1.60 4.60
N SER A 128 14.94 -2.55 5.07
CA SER A 128 15.71 -2.40 6.32
C SER A 128 17.21 -2.22 6.08
N ASP A 129 17.70 -2.50 4.87
CA ASP A 129 19.10 -2.25 4.52
C ASP A 129 19.29 -0.78 4.10
N ILE A 130 19.91 -0.01 4.99
CA ILE A 130 20.25 1.41 4.81
C ILE A 130 21.07 1.69 3.55
N LEU A 131 21.86 0.73 3.07
CA LEU A 131 22.69 0.89 1.86
C LEU A 131 21.86 0.82 0.58
N THR A 132 20.71 0.14 0.64
CA THR A 132 19.79 -0.01 -0.50
C THR A 132 18.65 1.02 -0.48
N MET A 133 18.53 1.81 0.61
CA MET A 133 17.53 2.86 0.70
C MET A 133 17.85 4.01 -0.26
N GLU A 134 16.96 4.20 -1.23
CA GLU A 134 17.04 5.30 -2.16
C GLU A 134 16.80 6.66 -1.47
N SER A 135 17.04 7.73 -2.23
CA SER A 135 16.72 9.10 -1.84
C SER A 135 16.23 9.88 -3.04
N ALA A 136 15.47 10.93 -2.80
CA ALA A 136 15.03 11.84 -3.84
C ALA A 136 15.81 13.16 -3.80
N THR A 137 15.81 13.88 -4.92
CA THR A 137 16.19 15.30 -4.96
C THR A 137 14.94 16.08 -5.32
N PHE A 138 14.59 17.07 -4.52
CA PHE A 138 13.46 17.95 -4.78
C PHE A 138 13.95 19.29 -5.33
N TYR A 139 13.21 19.80 -6.30
CA TYR A 139 13.40 21.12 -6.86
C TYR A 139 12.14 21.95 -6.60
N TYR A 140 12.33 23.21 -6.25
CA TYR A 140 11.25 24.18 -6.13
C TYR A 140 11.63 25.41 -6.95
N ASN A 141 10.76 25.80 -7.88
CA ASN A 141 11.00 26.91 -8.79
C ASN A 141 10.11 28.09 -8.38
N GLU A 142 10.72 29.20 -7.96
CA GLU A 142 10.03 30.45 -7.67
C GLU A 142 9.99 31.29 -8.96
N GLY A 143 8.77 31.66 -9.38
CA GLY A 143 8.54 32.50 -10.56
C GLY A 143 9.05 31.92 -11.89
N ASN A 144 9.24 30.60 -11.99
CA ASN A 144 9.85 29.92 -13.14
C ASN A 144 11.27 30.45 -13.49
N GLN A 145 11.98 31.01 -12.51
CA GLN A 145 13.29 31.66 -12.72
C GLN A 145 14.32 31.24 -11.68
N VAL A 146 13.93 31.18 -10.41
CA VAL A 146 14.85 30.85 -9.31
C VAL A 146 14.57 29.43 -8.83
N ARG A 147 15.57 28.54 -8.89
CA ARG A 147 15.45 27.15 -8.47
C ARG A 147 16.14 26.90 -7.14
N HIS A 148 15.37 26.42 -6.18
CA HIS A 148 15.82 25.85 -4.92
C HIS A 148 16.02 24.34 -5.07
N LYS A 149 17.06 23.80 -4.45
CA LYS A 149 17.38 22.37 -4.49
C LYS A 149 17.49 21.76 -3.10
N LEU A 150 16.89 20.59 -2.92
CA LEU A 150 17.02 19.77 -1.73
C LEU A 150 17.59 18.40 -2.12
N LEU A 151 18.73 18.04 -1.57
CA LEU A 151 19.53 16.86 -1.96
C LEU A 151 19.39 15.72 -0.96
N GLY A 152 19.37 14.49 -1.47
CA GLY A 152 19.43 13.28 -0.64
C GLY A 152 18.25 13.18 0.33
N CYS A 153 17.07 13.62 -0.10
CA CYS A 153 15.88 13.65 0.73
C CYS A 153 15.43 12.24 1.09
N ARG A 154 15.20 12.03 2.38
CA ARG A 154 14.56 10.84 2.94
C ARG A 154 13.56 11.25 3.99
N GLY A 155 12.56 10.41 4.21
CA GLY A 155 11.43 10.81 5.04
C GLY A 155 10.50 9.69 5.41
N ASN A 156 9.30 10.11 5.77
CA ASN A 156 8.19 9.27 6.15
C ASN A 156 7.00 9.52 5.21
N VAL A 157 6.11 8.54 5.11
CA VAL A 157 4.86 8.67 4.40
C VAL A 157 3.73 8.18 5.29
N LYS A 158 2.66 8.95 5.34
CA LYS A 158 1.39 8.59 5.95
C LYS A 158 0.34 8.41 4.87
N ILE A 159 -0.60 7.52 5.11
CA ILE A 159 -1.70 7.23 4.22
C ILE A 159 -2.99 7.48 4.99
N ASP A 160 -3.92 8.13 4.32
CA ASP A 160 -5.27 8.36 4.82
C ASP A 160 -6.28 7.95 3.75
N ALA A 161 -7.27 7.16 4.15
CA ALA A 161 -8.43 6.83 3.33
C ALA A 161 -9.68 7.03 4.20
N SER A 162 -10.10 8.29 4.32
CA SER A 162 -11.31 8.70 5.03
C SER A 162 -12.51 8.70 4.08
N ALA A 163 -13.64 8.15 4.52
CA ALA A 163 -14.86 8.14 3.73
C ALA A 163 -15.30 9.57 3.39
N LYS A 164 -15.80 9.77 2.17
CA LYS A 164 -16.18 11.08 1.58
C LYS A 164 -15.03 11.99 1.19
N ASP A 165 -13.80 11.56 1.40
CA ASP A 165 -12.58 12.20 0.87
C ASP A 165 -11.90 11.31 -0.18
N THR A 166 -10.85 11.81 -0.82
CA THR A 166 -9.96 10.99 -1.64
C THR A 166 -8.90 10.33 -0.76
N GLY A 167 -8.42 9.15 -1.16
CA GLY A 167 -7.26 8.56 -0.51
C GLY A 167 -6.03 9.46 -0.73
N MET A 168 -5.27 9.74 0.32
CA MET A 168 -4.15 10.69 0.28
C MET A 168 -2.87 10.09 0.87
N LEU A 169 -1.76 10.41 0.22
CA LEU A 169 -0.41 10.19 0.72
C LEU A 169 0.13 11.53 1.24
N ASP A 170 0.59 11.55 2.49
CA ASP A 170 1.23 12.71 3.12
C ASP A 170 2.71 12.41 3.32
N PHE A 171 3.56 13.11 2.59
CA PHE A 171 5.00 12.91 2.60
C PHE A 171 5.68 13.96 3.47
N GLU A 172 6.50 13.51 4.41
CA GLU A 172 7.31 14.35 5.28
C GLU A 172 8.78 13.97 5.13
N LEU A 173 9.55 14.75 4.35
CA LEU A 173 10.96 14.47 4.10
C LEU A 173 11.87 15.60 4.59
N ILE A 174 13.11 15.25 4.89
CA ILE A 174 14.20 16.19 5.11
C ILE A 174 15.34 15.89 4.14
N GLY A 175 16.06 16.93 3.72
CA GLY A 175 17.22 16.81 2.83
C GLY A 175 18.23 17.93 3.02
N LEU A 176 19.41 17.74 2.45
CA LEU A 176 20.50 18.72 2.51
C LEU A 176 20.17 19.93 1.63
N TYR A 177 20.47 21.13 2.11
CA TYR A 177 20.33 22.33 1.31
C TYR A 177 21.30 22.29 0.11
N GLY A 178 20.75 22.20 -1.09
CA GLY A 178 21.51 22.07 -2.35
C GLY A 178 21.82 23.38 -3.05
N GLY A 179 21.53 24.52 -2.41
CA GLY A 179 21.71 25.85 -2.99
C GLY A 179 20.48 26.38 -3.74
N VAL A 180 20.63 27.63 -4.20
CA VAL A 180 19.66 28.35 -5.03
C VAL A 180 20.41 28.87 -6.25
N ALA A 181 19.82 28.72 -7.44
CA ALA A 181 20.41 29.20 -8.69
C ALA A 181 19.31 29.58 -9.69
N ASP A 182 19.63 30.50 -10.60
CA ASP A 182 18.73 30.85 -11.69
C ASP A 182 18.65 29.69 -12.69
N ALA A 183 17.45 29.13 -12.84
CA ALA A 183 17.16 28.07 -13.79
C ALA A 183 15.65 28.03 -14.07
N ALA A 184 15.28 28.03 -15.35
CA ALA A 184 13.90 27.81 -15.77
C ALA A 184 13.38 26.43 -15.32
N GLU A 185 12.08 26.34 -15.08
CA GLU A 185 11.40 25.09 -14.77
C GLU A 185 11.42 24.15 -15.99
N THR A 186 11.69 22.88 -15.75
CA THR A 186 11.54 21.84 -16.78
C THR A 186 10.07 21.46 -16.81
N GLY A 187 9.45 21.46 -18.00
CA GLY A 187 8.00 21.28 -18.14
C GLY A 187 7.44 20.11 -17.32
N VAL A 188 6.31 20.35 -16.65
CA VAL A 188 5.66 19.37 -15.76
C VAL A 188 4.92 18.33 -16.60
N ALA A 189 5.32 17.06 -16.48
CA ALA A 189 4.60 15.95 -17.07
C ALA A 189 3.43 15.53 -16.16
N VAL A 190 2.20 15.73 -16.63
CA VAL A 190 0.98 15.30 -15.93
C VAL A 190 0.36 14.03 -16.49
N SER A 191 0.92 13.49 -17.58
CA SER A 191 0.35 12.39 -18.38
C SER A 191 0.35 11.02 -17.71
N ASN A 192 0.82 10.89 -16.47
CA ASN A 192 0.77 9.64 -15.70
C ASN A 192 -0.15 9.74 -14.48
N TRP A 193 -0.72 10.92 -14.20
CA TRP A 193 -1.69 11.11 -13.12
C TRP A 193 -3.07 10.68 -13.57
N VAL A 194 -3.81 10.11 -12.63
CA VAL A 194 -5.18 9.63 -12.79
C VAL A 194 -6.06 10.38 -11.78
N ASP A 195 -7.30 10.69 -12.15
CA ASP A 195 -8.23 11.31 -11.21
C ASP A 195 -8.66 10.29 -10.12
N PRO A 196 -8.57 10.65 -8.83
CA PRO A 196 -8.97 9.78 -7.74
C PRO A 196 -10.48 9.61 -7.70
N TRP A 197 -10.92 8.47 -7.20
CA TRP A 197 -12.29 8.31 -6.71
C TRP A 197 -12.36 8.59 -5.22
N GLU A 198 -13.53 9.04 -4.79
CA GLU A 198 -13.90 9.16 -3.39
C GLU A 198 -13.84 7.80 -2.70
N VAL A 199 -13.33 7.78 -1.48
CA VAL A 199 -13.40 6.62 -0.58
C VAL A 199 -14.84 6.46 -0.12
N GLY A 200 -15.45 5.32 -0.41
CA GLY A 200 -16.85 5.11 -0.09
C GLY A 200 -17.47 3.86 -0.70
N TYR A 201 -18.78 3.74 -0.49
CA TYR A 201 -19.55 2.56 -0.90
C TYR A 201 -19.48 2.31 -2.40
N GLY A 202 -19.22 1.05 -2.79
CA GLY A 202 -19.10 0.63 -4.19
C GLY A 202 -17.84 1.13 -4.90
N ARG A 203 -16.95 1.83 -4.17
CA ARG A 203 -15.67 2.33 -4.70
C ARG A 203 -14.52 1.70 -3.94
N THR A 204 -14.54 1.72 -2.61
CA THR A 204 -13.47 1.13 -1.78
C THR A 204 -13.82 -0.31 -1.42
N TYR A 205 -12.83 -1.20 -1.49
CA TYR A 205 -12.98 -2.62 -1.18
C TYR A 205 -11.89 -3.09 -0.22
N GLY A 206 -12.09 -4.24 0.42
CA GLY A 206 -11.06 -4.77 1.30
C GLY A 206 -11.53 -5.81 2.29
N GLN A 207 -10.65 -6.13 3.23
CA GLN A 207 -10.95 -6.90 4.42
C GLN A 207 -10.24 -6.35 5.64
N VAL A 208 -10.79 -6.65 6.81
CA VAL A 208 -10.29 -6.26 8.11
C VAL A 208 -10.45 -7.48 9.03
N PHE A 209 -9.33 -8.05 9.51
CA PHE A 209 -9.31 -9.22 10.39
C PHE A 209 -10.18 -10.40 9.89
N GLY A 210 -10.16 -10.67 8.59
CA GLY A 210 -10.96 -11.74 7.96
C GLY A 210 -12.42 -11.37 7.67
N LYS A 211 -12.84 -10.13 7.94
CA LYS A 211 -14.18 -9.62 7.63
C LYS A 211 -14.15 -8.73 6.38
N PRO A 212 -15.01 -8.96 5.37
CA PRO A 212 -15.04 -8.14 4.17
C PRO A 212 -15.60 -6.73 4.44
N LEU A 213 -15.12 -5.73 3.71
CA LEU A 213 -15.66 -4.36 3.72
C LEU A 213 -16.83 -4.22 2.74
N THR A 214 -17.90 -5.00 2.96
CA THR A 214 -19.09 -5.04 2.09
C THR A 214 -20.39 -4.67 2.80
N GLY A 215 -20.31 -4.29 4.09
CA GLY A 215 -21.48 -4.12 4.96
C GLY A 215 -22.29 -5.42 5.17
N GLY A 216 -23.43 -5.30 5.86
CA GLY A 216 -24.35 -6.41 6.14
C GLY A 216 -23.89 -7.34 7.29
N ALA A 217 -24.60 -8.44 7.50
CA ALA A 217 -24.42 -9.31 8.68
C ALA A 217 -23.05 -9.99 8.81
N SER A 218 -22.25 -10.04 7.73
CA SER A 218 -20.93 -10.67 7.72
C SER A 218 -19.78 -9.72 7.39
N GLY A 219 -20.08 -8.47 6.98
CA GLY A 219 -19.09 -7.47 6.62
C GLY A 219 -18.93 -6.39 7.68
N LEU A 220 -18.00 -5.46 7.46
CA LEU A 220 -17.79 -4.28 8.28
C LEU A 220 -18.01 -3.02 7.44
N GLN A 221 -18.41 -1.93 8.09
CA GLN A 221 -18.44 -0.60 7.51
C GLN A 221 -17.29 0.23 8.05
N MET A 222 -16.49 0.78 7.15
CA MET A 222 -15.32 1.59 7.47
C MET A 222 -15.61 3.06 7.21
N GLY A 223 -15.43 3.89 8.24
CA GLY A 223 -15.44 5.34 8.11
C GLY A 223 -14.06 5.91 7.76
N LYS A 224 -13.00 5.30 8.28
CA LYS A 224 -11.62 5.78 8.05
C LYS A 224 -10.59 4.68 8.18
N PHE A 225 -9.58 4.71 7.32
CA PHE A 225 -8.32 4.00 7.47
C PHE A 225 -7.17 5.01 7.49
N SER A 226 -6.21 4.82 8.39
CA SER A 226 -4.96 5.57 8.41
C SER A 226 -3.79 4.64 8.67
N LEU A 227 -2.66 4.93 8.03
CA LEU A 227 -1.41 4.22 8.21
C LEU A 227 -0.24 5.19 8.23
N ASP A 228 0.62 5.09 9.23
CA ASP A 228 1.91 5.77 9.28
C ASP A 228 3.00 4.71 9.15
N LEU A 229 3.92 4.83 8.18
CA LEU A 229 5.06 3.93 8.11
C LEU A 229 6.03 4.11 9.28
N GLY A 230 5.98 5.25 9.99
CA GLY A 230 6.76 5.53 11.18
C GLY A 230 8.26 5.60 10.94
N GLN A 231 8.69 6.00 9.75
CA GLN A 231 10.10 6.11 9.37
C GLN A 231 10.80 7.24 10.14
N LYS A 232 11.96 6.96 10.71
CA LYS A 232 12.77 7.95 11.46
C LYS A 232 13.92 8.48 10.61
N ALA A 233 13.62 9.51 9.80
CA ALA A 233 14.63 10.24 9.04
C ALA A 233 15.43 11.20 9.93
N ALA A 234 16.75 11.04 9.97
CA ALA A 234 17.66 11.82 10.79
C ALA A 234 18.78 12.43 9.93
N TYR A 235 18.99 13.74 10.10
CA TYR A 235 20.19 14.41 9.60
C TYR A 235 21.41 14.00 10.44
N ARG A 236 22.46 13.52 9.77
CA ARG A 236 23.71 13.09 10.40
C ARG A 236 24.87 13.85 9.79
N SER A 237 25.68 14.45 10.65
CA SER A 237 26.92 15.16 10.30
C SER A 237 28.04 14.65 11.20
N VAL A 238 28.94 13.84 10.65
CA VAL A 238 30.10 13.27 11.34
C VAL A 238 31.33 13.38 10.45
N VAL A 239 32.53 13.20 11.00
CA VAL A 239 33.76 13.21 10.20
C VAL A 239 33.65 12.17 9.07
N GLY A 240 33.74 12.63 7.82
CA GLY A 240 33.65 11.77 6.63
C GLY A 240 32.22 11.50 6.10
N TYR A 241 31.16 11.99 6.74
CA TYR A 241 29.79 11.82 6.25
C TYR A 241 28.85 12.97 6.63
N GLN A 242 28.10 13.46 5.64
CA GLN A 242 26.98 14.38 5.83
C GLN A 242 25.80 13.90 4.97
N GLY A 243 24.63 13.72 5.58
CA GLY A 243 23.47 13.24 4.86
C GLY A 243 22.24 13.02 5.73
N VAL A 244 21.16 12.59 5.09
CA VAL A 244 19.94 12.14 5.75
C VAL A 244 19.86 10.63 5.63
N ILE A 245 19.65 9.97 6.77
CA ILE A 245 19.48 8.53 6.87
C ILE A 245 18.15 8.20 7.54
N ILE A 246 17.55 7.08 7.18
CA ILE A 246 16.44 6.49 7.94
C ILE A 246 17.05 5.52 8.93
N THR A 247 16.78 5.73 10.21
CA THR A 247 17.42 4.99 11.31
C THR A 247 16.57 3.87 11.87
N ASP A 248 15.25 4.03 11.79
CA ASP A 248 14.28 3.08 12.32
C ASP A 248 12.94 3.23 11.60
N ARG A 249 12.09 2.22 11.75
CA ARG A 249 10.73 2.17 11.23
C ARG A 249 9.83 1.44 12.22
N ALA A 250 8.78 2.11 12.67
CA ALA A 250 7.72 1.52 13.49
C ALA A 250 6.35 1.87 12.88
N ALA A 251 5.88 1.03 11.96
CA ALA A 251 4.62 1.27 11.25
C ALA A 251 3.42 0.97 12.15
N SER A 252 2.45 1.88 12.18
CA SER A 252 1.24 1.81 12.98
C SER A 252 0.10 2.52 12.26
N GLY A 253 -1.14 2.24 12.62
CA GLY A 253 -2.28 2.88 12.00
C GLY A 253 -3.54 2.80 12.84
N SER A 254 -4.63 3.30 12.26
CA SER A 254 -5.93 3.30 12.89
C SER A 254 -7.01 2.95 11.88
N LEU A 255 -8.07 2.30 12.35
CA LEU A 255 -9.25 1.99 11.56
C LEU A 255 -10.51 2.36 12.34
N THR A 256 -11.32 3.26 11.80
CA THR A 256 -12.62 3.61 12.37
C THR A 256 -13.71 2.82 11.67
N LEU A 257 -14.45 2.03 12.45
CA LEU A 257 -15.53 1.18 12.00
C LEU A 257 -16.84 1.56 12.71
N ASP A 258 -17.97 1.35 12.05
CA ASP A 258 -19.26 1.33 12.76
C ASP A 258 -19.22 0.25 13.83
N ALA A 259 -19.72 0.56 15.02
CA ALA A 259 -19.79 -0.41 16.10
C ALA A 259 -20.71 -1.57 15.70
N THR A 260 -20.18 -2.78 15.79
CA THR A 260 -20.92 -4.02 15.50
C THR A 260 -21.04 -4.87 16.77
N THR A 261 -21.86 -5.91 16.72
CA THR A 261 -21.94 -6.87 17.83
C THR A 261 -20.63 -7.66 17.95
N VAL A 262 -20.29 -8.07 19.18
CA VAL A 262 -19.13 -8.94 19.46
C VAL A 262 -19.18 -10.24 18.62
N ALA A 263 -20.38 -10.78 18.37
CA ALA A 263 -20.56 -11.96 17.52
C ALA A 263 -20.16 -11.71 16.05
N GLN A 264 -20.33 -10.48 15.57
CA GLN A 264 -19.95 -10.09 14.21
C GLN A 264 -18.46 -9.80 14.11
N PHE A 265 -17.92 -9.01 15.04
CA PHE A 265 -16.49 -8.73 15.15
C PHE A 265 -16.12 -8.39 16.61
N ASP A 266 -15.15 -9.14 17.16
CA ASP A 266 -14.70 -9.00 18.54
C ASP A 266 -13.24 -8.50 18.58
N PRO A 267 -13.01 -7.18 18.46
CA PRO A 267 -11.67 -6.61 18.59
C PRO A 267 -11.14 -6.68 20.03
N TRP A 268 -12.00 -6.77 21.05
CA TRP A 268 -11.56 -6.82 22.46
C TRP A 268 -10.85 -8.14 22.79
N THR A 269 -11.39 -9.27 22.35
CA THR A 269 -10.73 -10.58 22.52
C THR A 269 -9.44 -10.65 21.71
N LEU A 270 -9.39 -10.04 20.52
CA LEU A 270 -8.15 -9.94 19.75
C LEU A 270 -7.06 -9.17 20.52
N ILE A 271 -7.40 -8.03 21.12
CA ILE A 271 -6.44 -7.25 21.92
C ILE A 271 -6.00 -8.02 23.17
N ALA A 272 -6.95 -8.52 23.96
CA ALA A 272 -6.64 -9.24 25.21
C ALA A 272 -5.79 -10.50 24.97
N GLY A 273 -5.94 -11.13 23.81
CA GLY A 273 -5.17 -12.31 23.41
C GLY A 273 -3.86 -12.01 22.67
N ASN A 274 -3.49 -10.74 22.46
CA ASN A 274 -2.41 -10.34 21.55
C ASN A 274 -2.53 -10.99 20.15
N GLY A 275 -3.76 -11.11 19.67
CA GLY A 275 -4.07 -11.66 18.35
C GLY A 275 -3.64 -10.72 17.23
N THR A 276 -3.45 -11.27 16.04
CA THR A 276 -3.14 -10.50 14.83
C THR A 276 -4.10 -10.89 13.72
N GLY A 277 -4.33 -9.99 12.77
CA GLY A 277 -4.98 -10.34 11.52
C GLY A 277 -4.59 -9.41 10.38
N ALA A 278 -5.01 -9.77 9.18
CA ALA A 278 -4.72 -9.00 7.98
C ALA A 278 -5.69 -7.83 7.84
N ILE A 279 -5.17 -6.69 7.42
CA ILE A 279 -5.95 -5.56 6.90
C ILE A 279 -5.54 -5.37 5.44
N GLY A 280 -6.52 -5.25 4.54
CA GLY A 280 -6.28 -4.98 3.14
C GLY A 280 -7.30 -3.96 2.65
N ILE A 281 -6.85 -2.77 2.24
CA ILE A 281 -7.71 -1.70 1.72
C ILE A 281 -7.32 -1.45 0.27
N GLU A 282 -8.29 -1.54 -0.63
CA GLU A 282 -8.12 -1.30 -2.06
C GLU A 282 -8.96 -0.10 -2.48
N GLN A 283 -8.28 0.96 -2.93
CA GLN A 283 -8.87 2.18 -3.46
C GLN A 283 -8.67 2.21 -4.99
N PRO A 284 -9.75 2.02 -5.77
CA PRO A 284 -9.73 2.19 -7.21
C PRO A 284 -9.67 3.65 -7.62
N ASP A 285 -9.34 3.87 -8.89
CA ASP A 285 -9.31 5.17 -9.54
C ASP A 285 -10.10 5.20 -10.84
N SER A 286 -10.18 6.39 -11.45
CA SER A 286 -10.95 6.63 -12.67
C SER A 286 -10.45 5.87 -13.91
N ASN A 287 -9.25 5.30 -13.88
CA ASN A 287 -8.67 4.57 -15.00
C ASN A 287 -8.84 3.05 -14.87
N ASN A 288 -9.74 2.59 -13.99
CA ASN A 288 -9.96 1.17 -13.71
C ASN A 288 -8.68 0.47 -13.18
N GLY A 289 -7.75 1.26 -12.66
CA GLY A 289 -6.63 0.84 -11.83
C GLY A 289 -7.00 0.92 -10.35
N SER A 290 -6.08 0.49 -9.49
CA SER A 290 -6.26 0.61 -8.05
C SER A 290 -4.95 0.68 -7.30
N VAL A 291 -5.00 1.29 -6.11
CA VAL A 291 -3.94 1.20 -5.11
C VAL A 291 -4.46 0.38 -3.94
N ARG A 292 -3.73 -0.69 -3.62
CA ARG A 292 -4.01 -1.56 -2.49
C ARG A 292 -2.94 -1.43 -1.42
N ILE A 293 -3.38 -1.31 -0.18
CA ILE A 293 -2.53 -1.31 1.01
C ILE A 293 -2.84 -2.59 1.77
N ASP A 294 -1.83 -3.42 1.97
CA ASP A 294 -1.95 -4.66 2.74
C ASP A 294 -1.05 -4.58 3.97
N VAL A 295 -1.63 -4.84 5.14
CA VAL A 295 -0.95 -5.04 6.42
C VAL A 295 -1.23 -6.49 6.82
N PRO A 296 -0.33 -7.44 6.50
CA PRO A 296 -0.60 -8.88 6.70
C PRO A 296 -0.78 -9.29 8.16
N LYS A 297 -0.12 -8.56 9.07
CA LYS A 297 -0.17 -8.79 10.52
C LYS A 297 -0.36 -7.47 11.26
N ALA A 298 -1.60 -6.98 11.27
CA ALA A 298 -2.01 -5.91 12.16
C ALA A 298 -2.30 -6.50 13.56
N ALA A 299 -1.67 -5.93 14.58
CA ALA A 299 -1.96 -6.24 15.98
C ALA A 299 -2.76 -5.08 16.58
N PRO A 300 -4.06 -5.24 16.89
CA PRO A 300 -4.83 -4.18 17.51
C PRO A 300 -4.30 -3.92 18.92
N THR A 301 -4.24 -2.65 19.32
CA THR A 301 -3.64 -2.21 20.60
C THR A 301 -4.64 -1.51 21.51
N GLU A 302 -5.47 -0.65 20.95
CA GLU A 302 -6.42 0.19 21.68
C GLU A 302 -7.71 0.38 20.88
N ILE A 303 -8.81 0.64 21.59
CA ILE A 303 -10.12 0.95 21.00
C ILE A 303 -10.65 2.24 21.62
N ASP A 304 -10.84 3.25 20.78
CA ASP A 304 -11.53 4.49 21.13
C ASP A 304 -12.98 4.44 20.67
N TYR A 305 -13.91 4.86 21.53
CA TYR A 305 -15.33 4.94 21.18
C TYR A 305 -15.68 6.34 20.64
N GLY A 306 -16.45 6.37 19.57
CA GLY A 306 -16.91 7.59 18.93
C GLY A 306 -18.37 7.54 18.52
N ASP A 307 -18.81 8.64 17.90
CA ASP A 307 -20.11 8.79 17.26
C ASP A 307 -19.90 9.49 15.91
N ASP A 308 -20.54 8.97 14.86
CA ASP A 308 -20.69 9.67 13.58
C ASP A 308 -22.16 9.65 13.18
N GLN A 309 -22.76 10.83 13.04
CA GLN A 309 -24.17 11.00 12.68
C GLN A 309 -25.17 10.23 13.56
N GLY A 310 -24.86 10.04 14.85
CA GLY A 310 -25.69 9.28 15.79
C GLY A 310 -25.49 7.75 15.72
N ILE A 311 -24.51 7.27 14.94
CA ILE A 311 -24.07 5.89 14.90
C ILE A 311 -22.80 5.76 15.73
N SER A 312 -22.80 4.84 16.69
CA SER A 312 -21.60 4.56 17.48
C SER A 312 -20.51 3.94 16.60
N THR A 313 -19.27 4.41 16.76
CA THR A 313 -18.09 3.93 16.05
C THR A 313 -17.01 3.46 17.01
N ASN A 314 -16.20 2.51 16.57
CA ASN A 314 -15.00 2.04 17.25
C ASN A 314 -13.78 2.38 16.39
N THR A 315 -12.87 3.19 16.90
CA THR A 315 -11.56 3.43 16.30
C THR A 315 -10.54 2.47 16.91
N ILE A 316 -10.04 1.55 16.09
CA ILE A 316 -9.09 0.52 16.51
C ILE A 316 -7.70 0.98 16.09
N GLN A 317 -6.83 1.22 17.06
CA GLN A 317 -5.40 1.44 16.85
C GLN A 317 -4.72 0.10 16.61
N PHE A 318 -3.72 0.05 15.73
CA PHE A 318 -2.96 -1.16 15.45
C PHE A 318 -1.49 -0.90 15.15
N ASP A 319 -0.64 -1.85 15.52
CA ASP A 319 0.75 -1.93 15.12
C ASP A 319 0.92 -2.88 13.93
N CYS A 320 1.79 -2.55 12.99
CA CYS A 320 2.14 -3.41 11.88
C CYS A 320 3.32 -4.32 12.26
N GLN A 321 3.04 -5.61 12.45
CA GLN A 321 4.06 -6.59 12.81
C GLN A 321 4.68 -7.25 11.58
N ARG A 322 5.96 -7.62 11.71
CA ARG A 322 6.69 -8.40 10.70
C ARG A 322 6.42 -9.88 10.91
N ALA A 323 6.25 -10.65 9.83
CA ALA A 323 6.31 -12.11 9.92
C ALA A 323 7.73 -12.60 9.62
N LEU A 324 8.30 -12.16 8.50
CA LEU A 324 9.63 -12.49 8.02
C LEU A 324 10.22 -11.30 7.24
N GLY A 325 11.15 -10.57 7.87
CA GLY A 325 11.90 -9.52 7.20
C GLY A 325 11.13 -8.20 7.04
N ASN A 326 10.85 -7.80 5.79
CA ASN A 326 10.20 -6.53 5.44
C ASN A 326 8.83 -6.77 4.80
N ASP A 327 7.92 -7.34 5.59
CA ASP A 327 6.60 -7.79 5.17
C ASP A 327 5.45 -7.21 6.01
N GLU A 328 5.73 -6.16 6.78
CA GLU A 328 4.74 -5.53 7.65
C GLU A 328 3.69 -4.71 6.89
N VAL A 329 4.05 -4.13 5.74
CA VAL A 329 3.19 -3.29 4.90
C VAL A 329 3.54 -3.53 3.44
N PHE A 330 2.53 -3.60 2.57
CA PHE A 330 2.72 -3.55 1.12
C PHE A 330 1.81 -2.47 0.53
N ILE A 331 2.33 -1.70 -0.42
CA ILE A 331 1.53 -0.80 -1.26
C ILE A 331 1.64 -1.31 -2.68
N THR A 332 0.51 -1.67 -3.29
CA THR A 332 0.48 -2.23 -4.65
C THR A 332 -0.40 -1.38 -5.55
N CYS A 333 0.17 -0.84 -6.62
CA CYS A 333 -0.55 -0.14 -7.68
C CYS A 333 -0.81 -1.12 -8.83
N ARG A 334 -1.99 -1.08 -9.42
CA ARG A 334 -2.43 -1.99 -10.49
C ARG A 334 -3.05 -1.20 -11.63
#